data_AF-A0A952M9T9-F1
#
_entry.id   AF-A0A952M9T9-F1
#
_cell.length_a   1.000
_cell.length_b   1.000
_cell.length_c   1.000
_cell.angle_alpha   90.00
_cell.angle_beta   90.00
_cell.angle_gamma   90.00
#
_symmetry.space_group_name_H-M   'P 1'
#
loop_
_entity.id
_entity.type
_entity.pdbx_description
1 polymer ?
#
loop_
_entity_poly.entity_id
_entity_poly.type
_entity_poly.pdbx_seq_one_letter_code
_entity_poly.pdbx_strand_id
1 'polypeptide(L)'
;MELQWMNTHLTQAEQMFYNNQVPEGLAVLQNLLYEEPGYAQLHNHLGWAYLYYTQDMAQAELHLKLAIRFNAAYAPPYLHLGNLLIRLARYTEALEYLHKGLHQQQANKVAFLEVLAQVYELRRDFTNAIKHYKQALVATTGFETGQLMEGIKRCQKKRWTMLFAF
;
A
#
# COMPACT_ATOMS: atom_id res chain seq x y z
N MET A 1 -17.41 -10.24 -20.54
CA MET A 1 -17.90 -8.93 -21.00
C MET A 1 -18.05 -7.97 -19.82
N GLU A 2 -18.72 -8.37 -18.74
CA GLU A 2 -18.91 -7.56 -17.51
C GLU A 2 -17.60 -7.17 -16.80
N LEU A 3 -16.67 -8.11 -16.57
CA LEU A 3 -15.38 -7.79 -15.93
C LEU A 3 -14.50 -6.81 -16.75
N GLN A 4 -14.62 -6.82 -18.07
CA GLN A 4 -13.88 -5.89 -18.93
C GLN A 4 -14.47 -4.48 -18.83
N TRP A 5 -15.80 -4.37 -18.79
CA TRP A 5 -16.51 -3.12 -18.57
C TRP A 5 -16.18 -2.51 -17.19
N MET A 6 -16.21 -3.32 -16.13
CA MET A 6 -15.80 -2.90 -14.78
C MET A 6 -14.38 -2.33 -14.79
N ASN A 7 -13.40 -3.08 -15.29
CA ASN A 7 -12.00 -2.64 -15.33
C ASN A 7 -11.78 -1.39 -16.18
N THR A 8 -12.60 -1.17 -17.21
CA THR A 8 -12.55 0.05 -18.02
C THR A 8 -12.97 1.27 -17.19
N HIS A 9 -14.06 1.16 -16.45
CA HIS A 9 -14.56 2.24 -15.60
C HIS A 9 -13.66 2.47 -14.37
N LEU A 10 -13.04 1.42 -13.83
CA LEU A 10 -12.00 1.56 -12.80
C LEU A 10 -10.83 2.39 -13.30
N THR A 11 -10.29 2.05 -14.47
CA THR A 11 -9.21 2.82 -15.11
C THR A 11 -9.65 4.26 -15.41
N GLN A 12 -10.88 4.46 -15.88
CA GLN A 12 -11.43 5.80 -16.13
C GLN A 12 -11.47 6.64 -14.85
N ALA A 13 -11.96 6.09 -13.74
CA ALA A 13 -11.96 6.76 -12.45
C ALA A 13 -10.53 7.07 -11.99
N GLU A 14 -9.58 6.13 -12.19
CA GLU A 14 -8.16 6.36 -11.90
C GLU A 14 -7.61 7.59 -12.66
N GLN A 15 -7.92 7.70 -13.95
CA GLN A 15 -7.53 8.86 -14.76
C GLN A 15 -8.17 10.16 -14.28
N MET A 16 -9.44 10.12 -13.87
CA MET A 16 -10.11 11.29 -13.28
C MET A 16 -9.39 11.77 -12.02
N PHE A 17 -8.94 10.84 -11.17
CA PHE A 17 -8.15 11.21 -9.99
C PHE A 17 -6.82 11.86 -10.36
N TYR A 18 -6.07 11.33 -11.33
CA TYR A 18 -4.85 11.98 -11.83
C TYR A 18 -5.11 13.38 -12.42
N ASN A 19 -6.28 13.59 -13.02
CA ASN A 19 -6.71 14.89 -13.55
C ASN A 19 -7.35 15.82 -12.49
N ASN A 20 -7.28 15.46 -11.20
CA ASN A 20 -7.87 16.19 -10.08
C ASN A 20 -9.40 16.32 -10.13
N GLN A 21 -10.08 15.45 -10.89
CA GLN A 21 -11.54 15.33 -10.99
C GLN A 21 -12.05 14.30 -9.95
N VAL A 22 -11.75 14.57 -8.68
CA VAL A 22 -11.97 13.61 -7.59
C VAL A 22 -13.46 13.29 -7.36
N PRO A 23 -14.39 14.27 -7.33
CA PRO A 23 -15.81 13.97 -7.15
C PRO A 23 -16.38 13.08 -8.27
N GLU A 24 -16.01 13.34 -9.52
CA GLU A 24 -16.46 12.58 -10.69
C GLU A 24 -15.92 11.15 -10.66
N GLY A 25 -14.63 10.97 -10.33
CA GLY A 25 -14.01 9.66 -10.18
C GLY A 25 -14.69 8.82 -9.09
N LEU A 26 -15.00 9.43 -7.94
CA LEU A 26 -15.74 8.76 -6.87
C LEU A 26 -17.16 8.39 -7.29
N ALA A 27 -17.86 9.27 -8.00
CA ALA A 27 -19.21 8.99 -8.49
C ALA A 27 -19.22 7.79 -9.46
N VAL A 28 -18.23 7.69 -10.35
CA VAL A 28 -18.06 6.51 -11.23
C VAL A 28 -17.88 5.25 -10.39
N LEU A 29 -16.95 5.24 -9.43
CA LEU A 29 -16.72 4.06 -8.60
C LEU A 29 -17.94 3.69 -7.74
N GLN A 30 -18.65 4.67 -7.20
CA GLN A 30 -19.87 4.45 -6.41
C GLN A 30 -21.00 3.84 -7.25
N ASN A 31 -21.13 4.24 -8.52
CA ASN A 31 -22.10 3.63 -9.42
C ASN A 31 -21.78 2.15 -9.69
N LEU A 32 -20.50 1.79 -9.81
CA LEU A 32 -20.09 0.40 -10.00
C LEU A 32 -20.41 -0.50 -8.79
N LEU A 33 -20.61 0.06 -7.59
CA LEU A 33 -21.02 -0.74 -6.42
C LEU A 33 -22.42 -1.32 -6.56
N TYR A 34 -23.31 -0.68 -7.33
CA TYR A 34 -24.66 -1.21 -7.56
C TYR A 34 -24.65 -2.42 -8.51
N GLU A 35 -23.69 -2.45 -9.43
CA GLU A 35 -23.54 -3.53 -10.41
C GLU A 35 -22.88 -4.75 -9.75
N GLU A 36 -21.73 -4.55 -9.11
CA GLU A 36 -20.92 -5.64 -8.55
C GLU A 36 -20.37 -5.27 -7.16
N PRO A 37 -21.22 -5.32 -6.10
CA PRO A 37 -20.84 -4.92 -4.74
C PRO A 37 -19.76 -5.81 -4.11
N GLY A 38 -19.46 -6.97 -4.70
CA GLY A 38 -18.42 -7.89 -4.25
C GLY A 38 -17.10 -7.75 -5.00
N TYR A 39 -16.94 -6.76 -5.89
CA TYR A 39 -15.74 -6.69 -6.72
C TYR A 39 -14.53 -6.13 -5.95
N ALA A 40 -13.58 -7.00 -5.64
CA ALA A 40 -12.42 -6.65 -4.82
C ALA A 40 -11.58 -5.49 -5.39
N GLN A 41 -11.40 -5.45 -6.72
CA GLN A 41 -10.67 -4.39 -7.41
C GLN A 41 -11.38 -3.04 -7.26
N LEU A 42 -12.72 -3.00 -7.35
CA LEU A 42 -13.48 -1.78 -7.13
C LEU A 42 -13.26 -1.23 -5.72
N HIS A 43 -13.37 -2.09 -4.71
CA HIS A 43 -13.10 -1.70 -3.33
C HIS A 43 -11.66 -1.23 -3.11
N ASN A 44 -10.68 -1.80 -3.82
CA ASN A 44 -9.32 -1.29 -3.80
C ASN A 44 -9.22 0.14 -4.37
N HIS A 45 -9.86 0.42 -5.50
CA HIS A 45 -9.84 1.75 -6.12
C HIS A 45 -10.54 2.80 -5.23
N LEU A 46 -11.67 2.45 -4.62
CA LEU A 46 -12.33 3.31 -3.62
C LEU A 46 -11.40 3.56 -2.43
N GLY A 47 -10.82 2.50 -1.86
CA GLY A 47 -9.90 2.61 -0.74
C GLY A 47 -8.67 3.48 -1.03
N TRP A 48 -8.09 3.32 -2.23
CA TRP A 48 -7.00 4.14 -2.73
C TRP A 48 -7.41 5.61 -2.90
N ALA A 49 -8.56 5.86 -3.53
CA ALA A 49 -9.09 7.21 -3.73
C ALA A 49 -9.33 7.92 -2.39
N TYR A 50 -9.93 7.23 -1.42
CA TYR A 50 -10.15 7.78 -0.09
C TYR A 50 -8.83 8.09 0.62
N LEU A 51 -7.84 7.20 0.54
CA LEU A 51 -6.54 7.39 1.18
C LEU A 51 -5.73 8.56 0.61
N TYR A 52 -5.68 8.72 -0.72
CA TYR A 52 -4.74 9.63 -1.38
C TYR A 52 -5.35 10.95 -1.85
N TYR A 53 -6.66 10.99 -2.16
CA TYR A 53 -7.28 12.18 -2.75
C TYR A 53 -8.22 12.90 -1.80
N THR A 54 -9.02 12.18 -1.02
CA THR A 54 -9.94 12.80 -0.05
C THR A 54 -9.37 12.85 1.37
N GLN A 55 -8.42 11.97 1.68
CA GLN A 55 -7.88 11.73 3.01
C GLN A 55 -8.92 11.26 4.05
N ASP A 56 -10.03 10.67 3.59
CA ASP A 56 -10.98 9.97 4.46
C ASP A 56 -10.41 8.61 4.88
N MET A 57 -9.68 8.60 5.99
CA MET A 57 -9.00 7.41 6.51
C MET A 57 -9.97 6.30 6.90
N ALA A 58 -11.20 6.63 7.32
CA ALA A 58 -12.20 5.66 7.73
C ALA A 58 -12.78 4.91 6.52
N GLN A 59 -13.15 5.64 5.47
CA GLN A 59 -13.61 5.03 4.22
C GLN A 59 -12.50 4.26 3.52
N ALA A 60 -11.25 4.76 3.57
CA ALA A 60 -10.10 4.04 3.08
C ALA A 60 -9.95 2.68 3.77
N GLU A 61 -9.97 2.63 5.11
CA GLU A 61 -9.83 1.37 5.86
C GLU A 61 -10.96 0.39 5.54
N LEU A 62 -12.21 0.89 5.51
CA LEU A 62 -13.39 0.09 5.22
C LEU A 62 -13.27 -0.61 3.87
N HIS A 63 -13.02 0.15 2.80
CA HIS A 63 -13.01 -0.40 1.45
C HIS A 63 -11.79 -1.29 1.19
N LEU A 64 -10.61 -0.94 1.72
CA LEU A 64 -9.44 -1.81 1.59
C LEU A 64 -9.64 -3.15 2.34
N LYS A 65 -10.28 -3.15 3.52
CA LYS A 65 -10.66 -4.39 4.22
C LYS A 65 -11.73 -5.20 3.47
N LEU A 66 -12.70 -4.53 2.84
CA LEU A 66 -13.68 -5.20 1.97
C LEU A 66 -13.00 -5.85 0.76
N ALA A 67 -12.06 -5.17 0.10
CA ALA A 67 -11.31 -5.74 -1.01
C ALA A 67 -10.60 -7.04 -0.62
N ILE A 68 -9.95 -7.06 0.56
CA ILE A 68 -9.32 -8.28 1.12
C ILE A 68 -10.36 -9.36 1.41
N ARG A 69 -11.51 -8.98 1.98
CA ARG A 69 -12.61 -9.92 2.29
C ARG A 69 -13.15 -10.60 1.03
N PHE A 70 -13.34 -9.85 -0.05
CA PHE A 70 -13.87 -10.37 -1.30
C PHE A 70 -12.85 -11.15 -2.12
N ASN A 71 -11.57 -10.78 -2.04
CA ASN A 71 -10.49 -11.56 -2.64
C ASN A 71 -9.21 -11.48 -1.80
N ALA A 72 -9.01 -12.48 -0.95
CA ALA A 72 -7.84 -12.55 -0.07
C ALA A 72 -6.51 -12.70 -0.83
N ALA A 73 -6.53 -13.19 -2.07
CA ALA A 73 -5.35 -13.34 -2.92
C ALA A 73 -4.96 -12.05 -3.66
N TYR A 74 -5.82 -11.02 -3.61
CA TYR A 74 -5.55 -9.73 -4.24
C TYR A 74 -4.62 -8.90 -3.36
N ALA A 75 -3.37 -8.75 -3.80
CA ALA A 75 -2.30 -8.15 -3.00
C ALA A 75 -2.42 -6.62 -2.76
N PRO A 76 -2.79 -5.77 -3.76
CA PRO A 76 -2.72 -4.31 -3.61
C PRO A 76 -3.44 -3.72 -2.38
N PRO A 77 -4.64 -4.21 -1.97
CA PRO A 77 -5.30 -3.73 -0.76
C PRO A 77 -4.45 -3.83 0.50
N TYR A 78 -3.64 -4.89 0.65
CA TYR A 78 -2.76 -5.07 1.81
C TYR A 78 -1.66 -4.01 1.86
N LEU A 79 -1.13 -3.61 0.69
CA LEU A 79 -0.11 -2.57 0.60
C LEU A 79 -0.69 -1.19 0.95
N HIS A 80 -1.87 -0.87 0.41
CA HIS A 80 -2.56 0.38 0.74
C HIS A 80 -2.99 0.41 2.22
N LEU A 81 -3.42 -0.71 2.80
CA LEU A 81 -3.74 -0.80 4.22
C LEU A 81 -2.49 -0.57 5.07
N GLY A 82 -1.34 -1.12 4.68
CA GLY A 82 -0.05 -0.84 5.33
C GLY A 82 0.28 0.65 5.33
N ASN A 83 0.15 1.32 4.19
CA ASN A 83 0.37 2.77 4.08
C ASN A 83 -0.62 3.60 4.91
N LEU A 84 -1.90 3.24 4.90
CA LEU A 84 -2.92 3.87 5.74
C LEU A 84 -2.58 3.73 7.23
N LEU A 85 -2.22 2.52 7.67
CA LEU A 85 -1.90 2.22 9.06
C LEU A 85 -0.61 2.93 9.52
N ILE A 86 0.36 3.14 8.63
CA ILE A 86 1.53 4.00 8.90
C ILE A 86 1.10 5.43 9.21
N ARG A 87 0.20 6.01 8.39
CA ARG A 87 -0.31 7.38 8.62
C ARG A 87 -1.07 7.51 9.94
N LEU A 88 -1.74 6.43 10.35
CA LEU A 88 -2.44 6.33 11.63
C LEU A 88 -1.53 5.92 12.81
N ALA A 89 -0.22 5.77 12.60
CA ALA A 89 0.74 5.26 13.57
C ALA A 89 0.42 3.87 14.16
N ARG A 90 -0.43 3.08 13.49
CA ARG A 90 -0.82 1.70 13.85
C ARG A 90 0.18 0.68 13.30
N TYR A 91 1.44 0.80 13.73
CA TYR A 91 2.56 0.08 13.12
C TYR A 91 2.50 -1.45 13.27
N THR A 92 1.97 -1.96 14.38
CA THR A 92 1.84 -3.42 14.58
C THR A 92 0.88 -4.01 13.55
N GLU A 93 -0.29 -3.41 13.37
CA GLU A 93 -1.27 -3.84 12.37
C GLU A 93 -0.72 -3.67 10.95
N ALA A 94 0.02 -2.58 10.68
CA ALA A 94 0.65 -2.38 9.38
C ALA A 94 1.56 -3.57 9.01
N LEU A 95 2.41 -4.03 9.94
CA LEU A 95 3.27 -5.19 9.73
C LEU A 95 2.46 -6.46 9.44
N GLU A 96 1.37 -6.70 10.19
CA GLU A 96 0.53 -7.89 9.97
C GLU A 96 -0.05 -7.94 8.57
N TYR A 97 -0.63 -6.84 8.09
CA TYR A 97 -1.21 -6.79 6.75
C TYR A 97 -0.15 -6.82 5.65
N LEU A 98 0.98 -6.14 5.84
CA LEU A 98 2.07 -6.15 4.86
C LEU A 98 2.70 -7.54 4.72
N HIS A 99 2.91 -8.26 5.82
CA HIS A 99 3.40 -9.65 5.76
C HIS A 99 2.40 -10.58 5.06
N LYS A 100 1.09 -10.46 5.37
CA LYS A 100 0.05 -11.22 4.66
C LYS A 100 0.03 -10.93 3.16
N GLY A 101 0.14 -9.65 2.77
CA GLY A 101 0.15 -9.21 1.38
C GLY A 101 1.38 -9.68 0.61
N LEU A 102 2.56 -9.68 1.24
CA LEU A 102 3.82 -10.12 0.63
C LEU A 102 3.79 -11.59 0.18
N HIS A 103 2.98 -12.44 0.83
CA HIS A 103 2.82 -13.85 0.50
C HIS A 103 1.78 -14.14 -0.59
N GLN A 104 1.10 -13.13 -1.13
CA GLN A 104 0.11 -13.32 -2.19
C GLN A 104 0.77 -13.49 -3.57
N GLN A 105 0.11 -14.26 -4.46
CA GLN A 105 0.69 -14.76 -5.72
C GLN A 105 1.20 -13.66 -6.66
N GLN A 106 0.53 -12.51 -6.72
CA GLN A 106 0.86 -11.38 -7.58
C GLN A 106 1.38 -10.16 -6.80
N ALA A 107 1.92 -10.39 -5.60
CA ALA A 107 2.46 -9.30 -4.78
C ALA A 107 3.67 -8.63 -5.44
N ASN A 108 3.66 -7.30 -5.49
CA ASN A 108 4.85 -6.52 -5.80
C ASN A 108 5.82 -6.59 -4.61
N LYS A 109 6.69 -7.60 -4.61
CA LYS A 109 7.60 -7.88 -3.49
C LYS A 109 8.44 -6.68 -3.10
N VAL A 110 8.94 -5.91 -4.07
CA VAL A 110 9.76 -4.72 -3.81
C VAL A 110 8.97 -3.70 -2.98
N ALA A 111 7.76 -3.36 -3.42
CA ALA A 111 6.92 -2.38 -2.73
C ALA A 111 6.56 -2.83 -1.29
N PHE A 112 6.20 -4.11 -1.11
CA PHE A 112 5.92 -4.63 0.23
C PHE A 112 7.14 -4.61 1.16
N LEU A 113 8.31 -5.03 0.66
CA LEU A 113 9.55 -5.05 1.44
C LEU A 113 9.99 -3.62 1.80
N GLU A 114 9.81 -2.67 0.91
CA GLU A 114 10.11 -1.27 1.17
C GLU A 114 9.21 -0.69 2.27
N VAL A 115 7.89 -0.88 2.16
CA VAL A 115 6.96 -0.37 3.18
C VAL A 115 7.18 -1.07 4.51
N LEU A 116 7.46 -2.39 4.54
CA LEU A 116 7.87 -3.09 5.75
C LEU A 116 9.11 -2.44 6.39
N ALA A 117 10.12 -2.13 5.59
CA ALA A 117 11.33 -1.47 6.07
C ALA A 117 11.04 -0.09 6.69
N GLN A 118 10.16 0.70 6.05
CA GLN A 118 9.71 1.99 6.57
C GLN A 118 8.99 1.85 7.92
N VAL A 119 8.10 0.84 8.07
CA VAL A 119 7.42 0.57 9.34
C VAL A 119 8.41 0.19 10.45
N TYR A 120 9.36 -0.70 10.15
CA TYR A 120 10.41 -1.06 11.12
C TYR A 120 11.28 0.14 11.50
N GLU A 121 11.60 1.02 10.55
CA GLU A 121 12.35 2.25 10.82
C GLU A 121 11.58 3.20 11.76
N LEU A 122 10.27 3.38 11.52
CA LEU A 122 9.40 4.19 12.38
C LEU A 122 9.30 3.63 13.80
N ARG A 123 9.32 2.30 13.93
CA ARG A 123 9.41 1.60 15.23
C ARG A 123 10.81 1.62 15.86
N ARG A 124 11.79 2.28 15.22
CA ARG A 124 13.21 2.32 15.60
C ARG A 124 13.89 0.93 15.63
N ASP A 125 13.28 -0.07 15.00
CA ASP A 125 13.88 -1.38 14.76
C ASP A 125 14.74 -1.31 13.50
N PHE A 126 15.88 -0.64 13.63
CA PHE A 126 16.78 -0.40 12.50
C PHE A 126 17.42 -1.68 11.95
N THR A 127 17.50 -2.74 12.75
CA THR A 127 18.02 -4.03 12.30
C THR A 127 17.06 -4.66 11.30
N ASN A 128 15.77 -4.73 11.63
CA ASN A 128 14.77 -5.25 10.69
C ASN A 128 14.53 -4.28 9.52
N ALA A 129 14.60 -2.96 9.73
CA ALA A 129 14.51 -2.00 8.63
C ALA A 129 15.60 -2.24 7.57
N ILE A 130 16.87 -2.33 7.99
CA ILE A 130 18.00 -2.60 7.07
C ILE A 130 17.82 -3.94 6.35
N LYS A 131 17.36 -4.99 7.06
CA LYS A 131 17.12 -6.30 6.47
C LYS A 131 16.13 -6.21 5.31
N HIS A 132 14.97 -5.57 5.53
CA HIS A 132 13.92 -5.49 4.50
C HIS A 132 14.30 -4.56 3.35
N TYR A 133 14.99 -3.43 3.61
CA TYR A 133 15.53 -2.60 2.52
C TYR A 133 16.53 -3.36 1.64
N LYS A 134 17.40 -4.19 2.23
CA LYS A 134 18.32 -5.05 1.46
C LYS A 134 17.58 -6.10 0.65
N GLN A 135 16.54 -6.71 1.21
CA GLN A 135 15.73 -7.67 0.47
C GLN A 135 14.99 -7.01 -0.70
N ALA A 136 14.43 -5.81 -0.49
CA ALA A 136 13.82 -5.01 -1.57
C ALA A 136 14.85 -4.74 -2.67
N LEU A 137 16.06 -4.31 -2.30
CA LEU A 137 17.14 -4.01 -3.24
C LEU A 137 17.54 -5.22 -4.10
N VAL A 138 17.61 -6.41 -3.50
CA VAL A 138 17.90 -7.66 -4.23
C VAL A 138 16.73 -8.07 -5.14
N ALA A 139 15.49 -7.78 -4.75
CA ALA A 139 14.30 -8.08 -5.53
C ALA A 139 14.03 -7.08 -6.67
N THR A 140 14.68 -5.90 -6.65
CA THR A 140 14.56 -4.90 -7.70
C THR A 140 15.29 -5.34 -8.97
N THR A 141 14.54 -5.51 -10.06
CA THR A 141 15.09 -5.67 -11.40
C THR A 141 15.06 -4.30 -12.11
N GLY A 142 16.05 -3.43 -11.85
CA GLY A 142 16.09 -2.08 -12.42
C GLY A 142 17.12 -1.15 -11.78
N PHE A 143 17.25 0.07 -12.31
CA PHE A 143 18.25 1.06 -11.88
C PHE A 143 17.81 1.92 -10.68
N GLU A 144 16.53 2.01 -10.35
CA GLU A 144 16.00 2.86 -9.27
C GLU A 144 16.21 2.24 -7.88
N THR A 145 17.46 2.28 -7.42
CA THR A 145 17.89 1.71 -6.13
C THR A 145 18.22 2.78 -5.08
N GLY A 146 18.21 4.06 -5.49
CA GLY A 146 18.65 5.19 -4.67
C GLY A 146 17.91 5.28 -3.33
N GLN A 147 16.58 5.25 -3.36
CA GLN A 147 15.76 5.35 -2.15
C GLN A 147 16.01 4.20 -1.16
N LEU A 148 16.16 2.96 -1.66
CA LEU A 148 16.45 1.78 -0.84
C LEU A 148 17.84 1.89 -0.20
N MET A 149 18.84 2.33 -0.95
CA MET A 149 20.20 2.53 -0.45
C MET A 149 20.26 3.66 0.58
N GLU A 150 19.53 4.75 0.36
CA GLU A 150 19.38 5.85 1.33
C GLU A 150 18.70 5.35 2.61
N GLY A 151 17.65 4.53 2.51
CA GLY A 151 17.01 3.88 3.65
C GLY A 151 17.99 3.05 4.48
N ILE A 152 18.82 2.23 3.82
CA ILE A 152 19.87 1.44 4.48
C ILE A 152 20.87 2.35 5.20
N LYS A 153 21.43 3.35 4.50
CA LYS A 153 22.41 4.28 5.08
C LYS A 153 21.85 5.04 6.27
N ARG A 154 20.62 5.54 6.16
CA ARG A 154 19.91 6.26 7.22
C ARG A 154 19.70 5.37 8.44
N CYS A 155 19.22 4.14 8.25
CA CYS A 155 19.02 3.20 9.35
C CYS A 155 20.35 2.77 9.99
N GLN A 156 21.42 2.59 9.21
CA GLN A 156 22.76 2.29 9.73
C GLN A 156 23.27 3.41 10.64
N LYS A 157 23.14 4.67 10.21
CA LYS A 157 23.51 5.84 11.02
C LYS A 157 22.71 5.89 12.31
N LYS A 158 21.37 5.77 12.24
CA LYS A 158 20.49 5.79 13.41
C LYS A 158 20.79 4.66 14.40
N ARG A 159 21.07 3.46 13.90
CA ARG A 159 21.49 2.31 14.71
C ARG A 159 22.82 2.55 15.41
N TRP A 160 23.81 3.08 14.69
CA TRP A 160 25.10 3.44 15.27
C TRP A 160 24.94 4.47 16.39
N THR A 161 24.21 5.55 16.13
CA THR A 161 23.97 6.59 17.15
C THR A 161 23.27 6.06 18.39
N MET A 162 22.37 5.06 18.27
CA MET A 162 21.74 4.44 19.43
C MET A 162 22.70 3.60 20.27
N LEU A 163 23.63 2.89 19.63
CA LEU A 163 24.58 2.02 20.32
C LEU A 163 25.65 2.81 21.09
N PHE A 164 25.93 4.04 20.68
CA PHE A 164 27.00 4.88 21.21
C PHE A 164 26.50 6.20 21.84
N ALA A 165 25.19 6.33 22.08
CA ALA A 165 24.66 7.44 22.87
C ALA A 165 24.84 7.13 24.37
N PHE A 166 25.98 7.57 24.91
CA PHE A 166 26.27 7.69 26.34
C PHE A 166 26.82 9.09 26.60
#